data_AF-A0A7W0FSS7-F1
#
_entry.id   AF-A0A7W0FSS7-F1
#
_cell.length_a   1.000
_cell.length_b   1.000
_cell.length_c   1.000
_cell.angle_alpha   90.00
_cell.angle_beta   90.00
_cell.angle_gamma   90.00
#
_symmetry.space_group_name_H-M   'P 1'
#
loop_
_entity.id
_entity.type
_entity.pdbx_description
1 polymer ?
#
loop_
_entity_poly.entity_id
_entity_poly.type
_entity_poly.pdbx_seq_one_letter_code
_entity_poly.pdbx_strand_id
1 'polypeptide(L)'
;MKRLHMVCMKHHVVNARELPASQGSEFERLAPGGPPVHRQRRAAHAMRSSLVLSDNPRWIAGNDQAEAKYEVATAIRAKHPDGVHLYHRRILNGQVESVIDILAVTPSGVWMIDVEEARGGRVEFKDRSGGRRGSYERFLVDGADYTDVLDAIDRKGGQLAAGVAEGGLVGVPITKVLCLPGANVPGGPARVRSCFLASVPQLVKLMKGGSQLSAPDIATVGLALGERFRRPRRHD
;
A
#
# COMPACT_ATOMS: atom_id res chain seq x y z
N MET A 1 -57.83 18.95 -30.01
CA MET A 1 -58.86 18.40 -29.09
C MET A 1 -59.03 16.90 -29.33
N LYS A 2 -58.49 16.03 -28.47
CA LYS A 2 -58.95 14.65 -28.25
C LYS A 2 -58.62 14.27 -26.81
N ARG A 3 -59.63 13.85 -26.06
CA ARG A 3 -59.61 13.52 -24.62
C ARG A 3 -59.20 12.06 -24.40
N LEU A 4 -58.50 11.87 -23.28
CA LEU A 4 -58.49 10.75 -22.32
C LEU A 4 -59.19 9.43 -22.71
N HIS A 5 -58.45 8.33 -22.56
CA HIS A 5 -58.94 7.17 -21.82
C HIS A 5 -57.87 6.69 -20.82
N MET A 6 -58.28 6.65 -19.56
CA MET A 6 -57.58 6.21 -18.38
C MET A 6 -57.94 4.75 -18.13
N VAL A 7 -56.97 3.85 -17.96
CA VAL A 7 -57.20 2.53 -17.37
C VAL A 7 -56.13 2.27 -16.31
N CYS A 8 -56.63 2.09 -15.10
CA CYS A 8 -55.93 1.73 -13.88
C CYS A 8 -55.70 0.21 -13.85
N MET A 9 -54.49 -0.26 -13.54
CA MET A 9 -54.27 -1.64 -13.10
C MET A 9 -53.26 -1.73 -11.96
N LYS A 10 -53.85 -1.87 -10.77
CA LYS A 10 -53.55 -2.75 -9.63
C LYS A 10 -52.11 -3.24 -9.41
N HIS A 11 -51.69 -3.02 -8.16
CA HIS A 11 -50.59 -3.65 -7.45
C HIS A 11 -50.67 -5.18 -7.49
N HIS A 12 -49.51 -5.84 -7.55
CA HIS A 12 -49.27 -7.05 -6.76
C HIS A 12 -47.80 -7.18 -6.36
N VAL A 13 -47.60 -7.06 -5.04
CA VAL A 13 -46.45 -7.55 -4.28
C VAL A 13 -46.39 -9.06 -4.46
N VAL A 14 -45.24 -9.61 -4.85
CA VAL A 14 -44.99 -11.06 -4.79
C VAL A 14 -44.00 -11.32 -3.66
N ASN A 15 -44.49 -12.14 -2.75
CA ASN A 15 -43.90 -12.52 -1.48
C ASN A 15 -42.83 -13.59 -1.69
N ALA A 16 -41.78 -13.53 -0.89
CA ALA A 16 -40.75 -14.56 -0.81
C ALA A 16 -41.25 -15.73 0.04
N ARG A 17 -41.57 -16.87 -0.58
CA ARG A 17 -41.47 -18.25 -0.05
C ARG A 17 -42.03 -19.23 -1.08
N GLU A 18 -41.50 -20.44 -1.06
CA GLU A 18 -41.84 -21.62 -1.87
C GLU A 18 -40.95 -21.85 -3.10
N LEU A 19 -39.77 -22.41 -2.82
CA LEU A 19 -39.05 -23.29 -3.73
C LEU A 19 -39.61 -24.72 -3.56
N PRO A 20 -40.23 -25.34 -4.57
CA PRO A 20 -40.31 -26.78 -4.62
C PRO A 20 -38.98 -27.37 -5.11
N ALA A 21 -38.49 -28.36 -4.38
CA ALA A 21 -37.39 -29.19 -4.78
C ALA A 21 -37.77 -30.11 -5.95
N SER A 22 -36.75 -30.48 -6.72
CA SER A 22 -36.70 -31.55 -7.73
C SER A 22 -37.37 -31.27 -9.07
N GLN A 23 -36.55 -31.00 -10.08
CA GLN A 23 -36.32 -31.92 -11.20
C GLN A 23 -35.01 -31.53 -11.88
N GLY A 24 -34.09 -32.51 -11.96
CA GLY A 24 -32.77 -32.36 -12.55
C GLY A 24 -32.75 -32.60 -14.06
N SER A 25 -31.54 -32.50 -14.60
CA SER A 25 -31.11 -32.74 -15.98
C SER A 25 -31.85 -31.88 -16.99
N GLU A 26 -31.24 -30.91 -17.65
CA GLU A 26 -30.30 -31.19 -18.74
C GLU A 26 -29.81 -29.85 -19.28
N PHE A 27 -28.81 -29.21 -18.65
CA PHE A 27 -28.09 -28.07 -19.24
C PHE A 27 -26.68 -27.96 -18.67
N GLU A 28 -26.00 -29.10 -18.63
CA GLU A 28 -24.56 -29.16 -18.38
C GLU A 28 -23.88 -29.72 -19.63
N ARG A 29 -23.67 -28.84 -20.60
CA ARG A 29 -22.70 -29.01 -21.67
C ARG A 29 -22.51 -27.66 -22.36
N LEU A 30 -21.44 -26.96 -21.95
CA LEU A 30 -20.58 -26.03 -22.72
C LEU A 30 -20.07 -24.86 -21.86
N ALA A 31 -19.13 -25.14 -20.95
CA ALA A 31 -18.02 -24.24 -20.62
C ALA A 31 -16.94 -24.99 -19.83
N PRO A 32 -15.79 -25.37 -20.43
CA PRO A 32 -14.66 -25.85 -19.65
C PRO A 32 -13.91 -24.65 -19.06
N GLY A 33 -13.76 -24.59 -17.73
CA GLY A 33 -12.67 -23.83 -17.10
C GLY A 33 -13.03 -22.69 -16.13
N GLY A 34 -14.20 -22.68 -15.49
CA GLY A 34 -14.38 -21.81 -14.32
C GLY A 34 -13.40 -22.21 -13.19
N PRO A 35 -12.67 -21.27 -12.54
CA PRO A 35 -11.74 -21.63 -11.48
C PRO A 35 -12.50 -22.28 -10.31
N PRO A 36 -11.96 -23.33 -9.69
CA PRO A 36 -12.72 -24.15 -8.77
C PRO A 36 -13.10 -23.38 -7.50
N VAL A 37 -14.33 -23.58 -7.02
CA VAL A 37 -15.01 -22.84 -5.93
C VAL A 37 -14.17 -22.74 -4.64
N HIS A 38 -13.29 -23.70 -4.37
CA HIS A 38 -12.39 -23.67 -3.21
C HIS A 38 -11.29 -22.59 -3.31
N ARG A 39 -10.81 -22.26 -4.52
CA ARG A 39 -9.86 -21.15 -4.72
C ARG A 39 -10.54 -19.80 -4.50
N GLN A 40 -11.78 -19.65 -4.97
CA GLN A 40 -12.56 -18.43 -4.76
C GLN A 40 -12.83 -18.18 -3.28
N ARG A 41 -13.19 -19.22 -2.51
CA ARG A 41 -13.38 -19.11 -1.04
C ARG A 41 -12.09 -18.75 -0.30
N ARG A 42 -10.95 -19.36 -0.65
CA ARG A 42 -9.64 -19.00 -0.04
C ARG A 42 -9.23 -17.58 -0.40
N ALA A 43 -9.42 -17.15 -1.65
CA ALA A 43 -9.13 -15.79 -2.08
C ALA A 43 -10.01 -14.76 -1.35
N ALA A 44 -11.32 -15.01 -1.25
CA ALA A 44 -12.24 -14.15 -0.53
C ALA A 44 -11.93 -14.08 0.97
N HIS A 45 -11.58 -15.21 1.59
CA HIS A 45 -11.16 -15.24 2.98
C HIS A 45 -9.83 -14.48 3.19
N ALA A 46 -8.85 -14.67 2.31
CA ALA A 46 -7.56 -13.98 2.38
C ALA A 46 -7.69 -12.46 2.18
N MET A 47 -8.51 -12.00 1.22
CA MET A 47 -8.84 -10.57 1.05
C MET A 47 -9.53 -10.00 2.29
N ARG A 48 -10.44 -10.78 2.91
CA ARG A 48 -11.08 -10.38 4.15
C ARG A 48 -10.07 -10.29 5.31
N SER A 49 -9.11 -11.21 5.36
CA SER A 49 -8.02 -11.18 6.34
C SER A 49 -7.08 -9.98 6.13
N SER A 50 -6.69 -9.64 4.89
CA SER A 50 -5.82 -8.49 4.63
C SER A 50 -6.49 -7.16 4.99
N LEU A 51 -7.79 -7.04 4.74
CA LEU A 51 -8.57 -5.88 5.14
C LEU A 51 -8.68 -5.74 6.66
N VAL A 52 -8.82 -6.86 7.39
CA VAL A 52 -8.85 -6.89 8.87
C VAL A 52 -7.49 -6.50 9.48
N LEU A 53 -6.39 -6.82 8.79
CA LEU A 53 -5.02 -6.49 9.24
C LEU A 53 -4.62 -5.03 8.94
N SER A 54 -5.29 -4.41 7.98
CA SER A 54 -5.00 -3.03 7.62
C SER A 54 -5.40 -2.07 8.74
N ASP A 55 -4.47 -1.20 9.10
CA ASP A 55 -4.69 -0.18 10.11
C ASP A 55 -5.59 0.96 9.60
N ASN A 56 -6.03 1.82 10.52
CA ASN A 56 -6.63 3.10 10.17
C ASN A 56 -5.52 4.14 9.91
N PRO A 57 -5.50 4.84 8.75
CA PRO A 57 -4.50 5.88 8.47
C PRO A 57 -4.50 7.03 9.49
N ARG A 58 -5.60 7.24 10.24
CA ARG A 58 -5.65 8.19 11.35
C ARG A 58 -4.67 7.88 12.48
N TRP A 59 -4.09 6.69 12.55
CA TRP A 59 -3.04 6.37 13.52
C TRP A 59 -1.73 7.12 13.27
N ILE A 60 -1.59 7.76 12.11
CA ILE A 60 -0.47 8.65 11.80
C ILE A 60 -0.67 10.06 12.43
N ALA A 61 -1.86 10.35 12.98
CA ALA A 61 -2.14 11.62 13.63
C ALA A 61 -1.42 11.70 14.99
N GLY A 62 -0.33 12.47 15.01
CA GLY A 62 0.46 12.75 16.21
C GLY A 62 1.69 13.65 16.00
N ASN A 63 1.89 14.22 14.80
CA ASN A 63 2.98 15.15 14.49
C ASN A 63 2.58 16.12 13.36
N ASP A 64 3.41 17.12 13.11
CA ASP A 64 3.19 18.24 12.18
C ASP A 64 2.98 17.81 10.71
N GLN A 65 3.29 16.56 10.36
CA GLN A 65 3.18 16.01 9.00
C GLN A 65 1.95 15.09 8.82
N ALA A 66 0.98 15.12 9.73
CA ALA A 66 -0.17 14.20 9.72
C ALA A 66 -1.00 14.28 8.42
N GLU A 67 -1.18 15.47 7.84
CA GLU A 67 -1.95 15.65 6.60
C GLU A 67 -1.24 15.03 5.40
N ALA A 68 0.05 15.32 5.21
CA ALA A 68 0.86 14.77 4.13
C ALA A 68 0.90 13.23 4.20
N LYS A 69 1.06 12.67 5.39
CA LYS A 69 1.03 11.22 5.62
C LYS A 69 -0.33 10.60 5.33
N TYR A 70 -1.41 11.29 5.72
CA TYR A 70 -2.77 10.85 5.44
C TYR A 70 -3.10 10.87 3.94
N GLU A 71 -2.64 11.88 3.20
CA GLU A 71 -2.75 11.94 1.74
C GLU A 71 -2.10 10.71 1.08
N VAL A 72 -0.84 10.43 1.44
CA VAL A 72 -0.09 9.29 0.92
C VAL A 72 -0.79 7.98 1.24
N ALA A 73 -1.17 7.78 2.50
CA ALA A 73 -1.87 6.57 2.95
C ALA A 73 -3.19 6.36 2.20
N THR A 74 -3.96 7.43 1.99
CA THR A 74 -5.22 7.38 1.25
C THR A 74 -4.99 7.00 -0.21
N ALA A 75 -3.99 7.59 -0.87
CA ALA A 75 -3.66 7.28 -2.26
C ALA A 75 -3.19 5.82 -2.45
N ILE A 76 -2.36 5.31 -1.55
CA ILE A 76 -1.91 3.91 -1.58
C ILE A 76 -3.09 2.97 -1.38
N ARG A 77 -3.95 3.24 -0.39
CA ARG A 77 -5.12 2.40 -0.10
C ARG A 77 -6.12 2.38 -1.26
N ALA A 78 -6.35 3.53 -1.89
CA ALA A 78 -7.18 3.61 -3.09
C ALA A 78 -6.58 2.79 -4.25
N LYS A 79 -5.25 2.75 -4.36
CA LYS A 79 -4.56 2.00 -5.41
C LYS A 79 -4.51 0.49 -5.15
N HIS A 80 -4.32 0.09 -3.90
CA HIS A 80 -4.17 -1.30 -3.46
C HIS A 80 -5.17 -1.60 -2.32
N PRO A 81 -6.49 -1.62 -2.61
CA PRO A 81 -7.50 -1.83 -1.58
C PRO A 81 -7.40 -3.18 -0.88
N ASP A 82 -6.86 -4.21 -1.57
CA ASP A 82 -6.69 -5.56 -1.05
C ASP A 82 -5.34 -5.80 -0.36
N GLY A 83 -4.45 -4.79 -0.36
CA GLY A 83 -3.16 -4.84 0.32
C GLY A 83 -3.30 -4.78 1.84
N VAL A 84 -2.21 -5.08 2.55
CA VAL A 84 -2.11 -4.81 4.00
C VAL A 84 -1.37 -3.51 4.20
N HIS A 85 -2.01 -2.55 4.88
CA HIS A 85 -1.43 -1.24 5.15
C HIS A 85 -1.22 -1.05 6.65
N LEU A 86 0.04 -0.92 7.04
CA LEU A 86 0.48 -0.84 8.42
C LEU A 86 1.09 0.54 8.66
N TYR A 87 0.49 1.33 9.54
CA TYR A 87 0.88 2.73 9.73
C TYR A 87 1.65 2.95 11.03
N HIS A 88 2.70 3.77 10.99
CA HIS A 88 3.45 4.21 12.16
C HIS A 88 4.05 3.04 12.97
N ARG A 89 5.04 2.39 12.36
CA ARG A 89 5.63 1.11 12.82
C ARG A 89 7.01 1.33 13.43
N ARG A 90 7.21 0.91 14.69
CA ARG A 90 8.50 1.02 15.37
C ARG A 90 9.52 0.12 14.73
N ILE A 91 10.72 0.64 14.58
CA ILE A 91 11.94 -0.14 14.40
C ILE A 91 12.92 0.23 15.50
N LEU A 92 13.47 -0.80 16.14
CA LEU A 92 14.50 -0.66 17.16
C LEU A 92 15.88 -0.72 16.52
N ASN A 93 16.69 0.31 16.73
CA ASN A 93 18.11 0.35 16.42
C ASN A 93 18.92 0.32 17.72
N GLY A 94 19.17 -0.88 18.25
CA GLY A 94 19.74 -1.01 19.59
C GLY A 94 18.80 -0.40 20.64
N GLN A 95 19.22 0.69 21.29
CA GLN A 95 18.43 1.42 22.29
C GLN A 95 17.58 2.55 21.68
N VAL A 96 17.82 2.94 20.42
CA VAL A 96 17.13 4.06 19.78
C VAL A 96 15.93 3.56 18.99
N GLU A 97 14.77 4.15 19.26
CA GLU A 97 13.55 3.89 18.52
C GLU A 97 13.45 4.83 17.31
N SER A 98 13.14 4.25 16.15
CA SER A 98 12.76 5.00 14.94
C SER A 98 11.42 4.48 14.44
N VAL A 99 10.77 5.24 13.56
CA VAL A 99 9.46 4.88 13.03
C VAL A 99 9.49 4.88 11.50
N ILE A 100 8.83 3.89 10.91
CA ILE A 100 8.40 3.92 9.51
C ILE A 100 6.98 4.47 9.48
N ASP A 101 6.75 5.48 8.64
CA ASP A 101 5.43 6.08 8.53
C ASP A 101 4.40 5.10 7.95
N ILE A 102 4.75 4.43 6.85
CA ILE A 102 3.85 3.52 6.15
C ILE A 102 4.61 2.27 5.68
N LEU A 103 4.10 1.10 6.07
CA LEU A 103 4.44 -0.19 5.49
C LEU A 103 3.24 -0.70 4.69
N ALA A 104 3.40 -0.88 3.38
CA ALA A 104 2.35 -1.45 2.54
C ALA A 104 2.79 -2.78 1.94
N VAL A 105 2.00 -3.83 2.13
CA VAL A 105 2.19 -5.14 1.50
C VAL A 105 1.23 -5.24 0.33
N THR A 106 1.79 -5.41 -0.86
CA THR A 106 1.03 -5.44 -2.12
C THR A 106 1.48 -6.64 -2.95
N PRO A 107 0.83 -6.94 -4.10
CA PRO A 107 1.26 -8.06 -4.96
C PRO A 107 2.72 -7.96 -5.41
N SER A 108 3.33 -6.78 -5.41
CA SER A 108 4.70 -6.55 -5.83
C SER A 108 5.74 -6.68 -4.72
N GLY A 109 5.29 -6.91 -3.47
CA GLY A 109 6.16 -7.00 -2.30
C GLY A 109 5.81 -5.99 -1.22
N VAL A 110 6.78 -5.74 -0.34
CA VAL A 110 6.70 -4.82 0.78
C VAL A 110 7.23 -3.45 0.35
N TRP A 111 6.50 -2.41 0.72
CA TRP A 111 6.86 -1.02 0.47
C TRP A 111 7.08 -0.33 1.80
N MET A 112 8.32 0.11 2.04
CA MET A 112 8.69 0.96 3.16
C MET A 112 8.67 2.40 2.68
N ILE A 113 7.70 3.16 3.18
CA ILE A 113 7.43 4.50 2.71
C ILE A 113 7.55 5.44 3.90
N ASP A 114 8.56 6.29 3.86
CA ASP A 114 8.65 7.46 4.72
C ASP A 114 8.08 8.66 3.97
N VAL A 115 7.41 9.53 4.70
CA VAL A 115 6.78 10.72 4.12
C VAL A 115 7.47 11.93 4.70
N GLU A 116 8.04 12.75 3.82
CA GLU A 116 8.66 14.01 4.19
C GLU A 116 7.92 15.13 3.48
N GLU A 117 7.47 16.11 4.25
CA GLU A 117 6.73 17.23 3.69
C GLU A 117 7.68 18.17 2.95
N ALA A 118 7.40 18.38 1.67
CA ALA A 118 8.23 19.18 0.76
C ALA A 118 7.33 19.96 -0.22
N ARG A 119 6.21 20.48 0.27
CA ARG A 119 5.16 21.07 -0.57
C ARG A 119 5.69 22.28 -1.33
N GLY A 120 5.60 22.23 -2.66
CA GLY A 120 6.13 23.28 -3.53
C GLY A 120 7.64 23.24 -3.73
N GLY A 121 8.34 22.33 -3.03
CA GLY A 121 9.78 22.27 -3.05
C GLY A 121 10.35 21.66 -4.33
N ARG A 122 11.41 22.28 -4.84
CA ARG A 122 12.20 21.78 -5.96
C ARG A 122 13.19 20.75 -5.44
N VAL A 123 13.06 19.53 -5.96
CA VAL A 123 14.04 18.47 -5.71
C VAL A 123 15.22 18.66 -6.64
N GLU A 124 16.41 18.79 -6.05
CA GLU A 124 17.67 18.91 -6.77
C GLU A 124 18.64 17.83 -6.31
N PHE A 125 19.38 17.26 -7.28
CA PHE A 125 20.47 16.35 -7.00
C PHE A 125 21.77 17.01 -7.42
N LYS A 126 22.72 17.11 -6.48
CA LYS A 126 24.07 17.55 -6.81
C LYS A 126 24.96 16.32 -6.92
N ASP A 127 25.43 16.07 -8.15
CA ASP A 127 26.43 15.05 -8.44
C ASP A 127 27.75 15.40 -7.75
N ARG A 128 28.51 14.36 -7.37
CA ARG A 128 29.89 14.53 -6.92
C ARG A 128 30.69 15.16 -8.06
N SER A 129 31.35 16.28 -7.80
CA SER A 129 32.25 16.89 -8.79
C SER A 129 33.28 15.84 -9.27
N GLY A 130 33.24 15.48 -10.55
CA GLY A 130 34.10 14.47 -11.17
C GLY A 130 33.68 12.99 -11.06
N GLY A 131 32.47 12.69 -10.55
CA GLY A 131 31.97 11.31 -10.40
C GLY A 131 31.30 10.71 -11.64
N ARG A 132 31.14 9.37 -11.66
CA ARG A 132 30.36 8.66 -12.69
C ARG A 132 28.89 9.10 -12.62
N ARG A 133 28.26 9.26 -13.78
CA ARG A 133 26.82 9.55 -13.94
C ARG A 133 25.98 8.65 -13.01
N GLY A 134 25.22 9.25 -12.09
CA GLY A 134 24.36 8.53 -11.14
C GLY A 134 24.90 8.37 -9.70
N SER A 135 26.07 8.93 -9.37
CA SER A 135 26.52 9.08 -7.98
C SER A 135 26.16 10.45 -7.42
N TYR A 136 25.00 10.55 -6.78
CA TYR A 136 24.54 11.78 -6.13
C TYR A 136 25.24 11.96 -4.78
N GLU A 137 25.80 13.14 -4.55
CA GLU A 137 26.48 13.50 -3.29
C GLU A 137 25.50 14.16 -2.31
N ARG A 138 24.61 15.01 -2.81
CA ARG A 138 23.59 15.67 -1.99
C ARG A 138 22.19 15.60 -2.59
N PHE A 139 21.23 15.27 -1.76
CA PHE A 139 19.80 15.37 -2.04
C PHE A 139 19.28 16.67 -1.42
N LEU A 140 18.87 17.61 -2.26
CA LEU A 140 18.37 18.90 -1.81
C LEU A 140 16.88 19.07 -2.10
N VAL A 141 16.19 19.72 -1.17
CA VAL A 141 14.82 20.20 -1.34
C VAL A 141 14.83 21.70 -1.05
N ASP A 142 14.53 22.53 -2.05
CA ASP A 142 14.65 23.99 -1.96
C ASP A 142 16.00 24.48 -1.41
N GLY A 143 17.07 23.78 -1.78
CA GLY A 143 18.44 24.08 -1.35
C GLY A 143 18.83 23.59 0.05
N ALA A 144 17.88 23.11 0.86
CA ALA A 144 18.17 22.44 2.13
C ALA A 144 18.64 21.00 1.88
N ASP A 145 19.59 20.52 2.69
CA ASP A 145 20.20 19.19 2.52
C ASP A 145 19.44 18.12 3.30
N TYR A 146 18.92 17.14 2.58
CA TYR A 146 18.14 16.00 3.09
C TYR A 146 18.91 14.68 2.93
N THR A 147 20.23 14.73 2.69
CA THR A 147 21.04 13.52 2.49
C THR A 147 20.98 12.58 3.70
N ASP A 148 20.95 13.13 4.92
CA ASP A 148 20.82 12.35 6.16
C ASP A 148 19.49 11.59 6.26
N VAL A 149 18.43 12.08 5.62
CA VAL A 149 17.14 11.38 5.53
C VAL A 149 17.30 10.08 4.73
N LEU A 150 18.10 10.09 3.67
CA LEU A 150 18.40 8.89 2.90
C LEU A 150 19.20 7.87 3.72
N ASP A 151 20.14 8.32 4.55
CA ASP A 151 20.87 7.46 5.47
C ASP A 151 19.95 6.82 6.51
N ALA A 152 18.99 7.58 7.04
CA ALA A 152 17.98 7.07 7.96
C ALA A 152 17.09 6.01 7.30
N ILE A 153 16.66 6.23 6.05
CA ILE A 153 15.87 5.27 5.26
C ILE A 153 16.66 3.99 5.02
N ASP A 154 17.93 4.09 4.62
CA ASP A 154 18.73 2.90 4.34
C ASP A 154 18.94 2.05 5.60
N ARG A 155 19.15 2.69 6.75
CA ARG A 155 19.24 2.03 8.06
C ARG A 155 17.93 1.31 8.43
N LYS A 156 16.79 1.99 8.34
CA LYS A 156 15.45 1.42 8.60
C LYS A 156 15.17 0.26 7.65
N GLY A 157 15.54 0.41 6.38
CA GLY A 157 15.39 -0.62 5.36
C GLY A 157 16.19 -1.88 5.64
N GLY A 158 17.44 -1.74 6.12
CA GLY A 158 18.25 -2.88 6.55
C GLY A 158 17.63 -3.63 7.73
N GLN A 159 17.08 -2.90 8.71
CA GLN A 159 16.41 -3.47 9.87
C GLN A 159 15.08 -4.15 9.52
N LEU A 160 14.31 -3.54 8.61
CA LEU A 160 13.13 -4.16 8.04
C LEU A 160 13.49 -5.46 7.33
N ALA A 161 14.51 -5.45 6.47
CA ALA A 161 14.96 -6.65 5.76
C ALA A 161 15.44 -7.75 6.71
N ALA A 162 16.19 -7.41 7.76
CA ALA A 162 16.60 -8.35 8.79
C ALA A 162 15.38 -8.94 9.52
N GLY A 163 14.43 -8.10 9.95
CA GLY A 163 13.21 -8.59 10.62
C GLY A 163 12.31 -9.45 9.73
N VAL A 164 12.25 -9.15 8.42
CA VAL A 164 11.56 -9.97 7.42
C VAL A 164 12.25 -11.32 7.25
N ALA A 165 13.58 -11.36 7.19
CA ALA A 165 14.34 -12.59 7.09
C ALA A 165 14.20 -13.47 8.35
N GLU A 166 14.31 -12.88 9.54
CA GLU A 166 14.08 -13.57 10.83
C GLU A 166 12.67 -14.15 10.93
N GLY A 167 11.68 -13.48 10.35
CA GLY A 167 10.30 -13.97 10.27
C GLY A 167 10.06 -15.07 9.23
N GLY A 168 11.11 -15.59 8.58
CA GLY A 168 11.01 -16.66 7.57
C GLY A 168 10.48 -16.19 6.21
N LEU A 169 10.40 -14.87 5.97
CA LEU A 169 9.87 -14.28 4.74
C LEU A 169 10.99 -13.97 3.72
N VAL A 170 11.98 -14.86 3.62
CA VAL A 170 13.14 -14.67 2.74
C VAL A 170 12.68 -14.60 1.28
N GLY A 171 13.19 -13.61 0.54
CA GLY A 171 12.89 -13.43 -0.89
C GLY A 171 11.69 -12.51 -1.19
N VAL A 172 10.95 -12.05 -0.17
CA VAL A 172 9.94 -11.01 -0.35
C VAL A 172 10.65 -9.69 -0.70
N PRO A 173 10.38 -9.08 -1.88
CA PRO A 173 11.01 -7.81 -2.25
C PRO A 173 10.61 -6.69 -1.30
N ILE A 174 11.58 -5.88 -0.90
CA ILE A 174 11.36 -4.66 -0.13
C ILE A 174 11.76 -3.47 -1.00
N THR A 175 10.81 -2.60 -1.29
CA THR A 175 11.04 -1.33 -1.99
C THR A 175 10.98 -0.19 -0.99
N LYS A 176 12.06 0.61 -0.96
CA LYS A 176 12.19 1.78 -0.08
C LYS A 176 11.81 3.02 -0.85
N VAL A 177 10.96 3.86 -0.28
CA VAL A 177 10.50 5.10 -0.89
C VAL A 177 10.51 6.23 0.12
N LEU A 178 11.06 7.37 -0.27
CA LEU A 178 10.77 8.66 0.34
C LEU A 178 9.71 9.34 -0.52
N CYS A 179 8.49 9.42 0.03
CA CYS A 179 7.42 10.14 -0.62
C CYS A 179 7.47 11.61 -0.22
N LEU A 180 7.39 12.49 -1.22
CA LEU A 180 7.46 13.94 -1.07
C LEU A 180 6.14 14.56 -1.56
N PRO A 181 5.08 14.58 -0.73
CA PRO A 181 3.79 15.16 -1.13
C PRO A 181 3.93 16.62 -1.52
N GLY A 182 3.35 16.98 -2.67
CA GLY A 182 3.41 18.33 -3.22
C GLY A 182 4.76 18.78 -3.76
N ALA A 183 5.82 17.96 -3.70
CA ALA A 183 7.11 18.30 -4.28
C ALA A 183 7.15 18.11 -5.80
N ASN A 184 7.97 18.90 -6.48
CA ASN A 184 8.25 18.71 -7.89
C ASN A 184 9.48 17.80 -8.06
N VAL A 185 9.23 16.51 -8.23
CA VAL A 185 10.26 15.52 -8.57
C VAL A 185 10.35 15.39 -10.09
N PRO A 186 11.40 15.91 -10.74
CA PRO A 186 11.50 15.95 -12.20
C PRO A 186 11.67 14.55 -12.81
N GLY A 187 11.02 14.30 -13.95
CA GLY A 187 11.26 13.11 -14.77
C GLY A 187 10.63 11.80 -14.29
N GLY A 188 9.87 11.81 -13.20
CA GLY A 188 9.24 10.61 -12.63
C GLY A 188 9.92 10.14 -11.33
N PRO A 189 9.58 8.94 -10.81
CA PRO A 189 10.27 8.39 -9.65
C PRO A 189 11.79 8.32 -9.92
N ALA A 190 12.59 8.99 -9.10
CA ALA A 190 14.04 8.99 -9.21
C ALA A 190 14.61 7.97 -8.22
N ARG A 191 15.52 7.10 -8.67
CA ARG A 191 16.23 6.22 -7.75
C ARG A 191 17.50 6.90 -7.27
N VAL A 192 17.62 7.08 -5.96
CA VAL A 192 18.80 7.61 -5.29
C VAL A 192 19.27 6.57 -4.29
N ARG A 193 20.48 6.03 -4.51
CA ARG A 193 21.00 4.87 -3.78
C ARG A 193 20.00 3.70 -3.85
N SER A 194 19.59 3.17 -2.71
CA SER A 194 18.57 2.12 -2.62
C SER A 194 17.15 2.61 -2.37
N CYS A 195 16.89 3.92 -2.42
CA CYS A 195 15.59 4.53 -2.19
C CYS A 195 15.02 5.13 -3.48
N PHE A 196 13.71 5.02 -3.67
CA PHE A 196 12.99 5.82 -4.66
C PHE A 196 12.52 7.13 -4.05
N LEU A 197 12.68 8.22 -4.78
CA LEU A 197 12.10 9.53 -4.50
C LEU A 197 10.91 9.72 -5.41
N ALA A 198 9.75 10.03 -4.84
CA ALA A 198 8.53 10.14 -5.61
C ALA A 198 7.53 11.11 -4.97
N SER A 199 6.84 11.89 -5.80
CA SER A 199 5.57 12.51 -5.40
C SER A 199 4.46 11.44 -5.26
N VAL A 200 3.32 11.79 -4.65
CA VAL A 200 2.20 10.83 -4.47
C VAL A 200 1.74 10.18 -5.79
N PRO A 201 1.53 10.92 -6.89
CA PRO A 201 1.14 10.30 -8.16
C PRO A 201 2.22 9.37 -8.74
N GLN A 202 3.49 9.72 -8.54
CA GLN A 202 4.63 8.93 -9.00
C GLN A 202 4.77 7.63 -8.19
N LEU A 203 4.58 7.69 -6.86
CA LEU A 203 4.54 6.51 -5.99
C LEU A 203 3.43 5.55 -6.45
N VAL A 204 2.20 6.04 -6.62
CA VAL A 204 1.07 5.23 -7.08
C VAL A 204 1.34 4.60 -8.46
N LYS A 205 2.07 5.29 -9.34
CA LYS A 205 2.51 4.74 -10.63
C LYS A 205 3.59 3.68 -10.46
N LEU A 206 4.56 3.90 -9.57
CA LEU A 206 5.66 2.97 -9.27
C LEU A 206 5.13 1.65 -8.71
N MET A 207 4.08 1.69 -7.87
CA MET A 207 3.46 0.51 -7.29
C MET A 207 2.64 -0.36 -8.28
N LYS A 208 2.54 0.04 -9.56
CA LYS A 208 1.78 -0.72 -10.57
C LYS A 208 2.43 -2.03 -11.04
N GLY A 209 3.70 -2.29 -10.72
CA GLY A 209 4.45 -3.40 -11.31
C GLY A 209 4.34 -4.73 -10.55
N GLY A 210 4.16 -5.85 -11.27
CA GLY A 210 4.43 -7.21 -10.80
C GLY A 210 3.39 -7.85 -9.86
N SER A 211 3.19 -9.16 -10.02
CA SER A 211 2.42 -10.01 -9.10
C SER A 211 3.33 -11.15 -8.61
N GLN A 212 4.14 -10.86 -7.61
CA GLN A 212 5.05 -11.81 -6.96
C GLN A 212 4.42 -12.45 -5.72
N LEU A 213 3.53 -11.74 -5.03
CA LEU A 213 2.80 -12.23 -3.87
C LEU A 213 1.35 -12.53 -4.22
N SER A 214 0.86 -13.70 -3.83
CA SER A 214 -0.57 -14.01 -3.87
C SER A 214 -1.31 -13.31 -2.73
N ALA A 215 -2.65 -13.22 -2.79
CA ALA A 215 -3.43 -12.63 -1.70
C ALA A 215 -3.20 -13.32 -0.33
N PRO A 216 -3.11 -14.66 -0.23
CA PRO A 216 -2.65 -15.32 0.99
C PRO A 216 -1.27 -14.87 1.46
N ASP A 217 -0.30 -14.75 0.55
CA ASP A 217 1.06 -14.33 0.91
C ASP A 217 1.09 -12.89 1.42
N ILE A 218 0.30 -11.99 0.82
CA ILE A 218 0.12 -10.61 1.28
C ILE A 218 -0.39 -10.58 2.73
N ALA A 219 -1.39 -11.40 3.05
CA ALA A 219 -1.93 -11.48 4.41
C ALA A 219 -0.91 -12.06 5.40
N THR A 220 -0.22 -13.14 5.02
CA THR A 220 0.83 -13.77 5.85
C THR A 220 1.99 -12.81 6.12
N VAL A 221 2.48 -12.12 5.08
CA VAL A 221 3.54 -11.11 5.22
C VAL A 221 3.05 -9.94 6.08
N GLY A 222 1.81 -9.48 5.87
CA GLY A 222 1.20 -8.42 6.68
C GLY A 222 1.10 -8.76 8.17
N LEU A 223 0.69 -9.99 8.51
CA LEU A 223 0.66 -10.50 9.88
C LEU A 223 2.05 -10.48 10.52
N ALA A 224 3.03 -11.11 9.87
CA ALA A 224 4.39 -11.19 10.39
C ALA A 224 5.00 -9.80 10.62
N LEU A 225 4.79 -8.87 9.68
CA LEU A 225 5.24 -7.48 9.83
C LEU A 225 4.52 -6.77 10.99
N GLY A 226 3.20 -6.98 11.16
CA GLY A 226 2.43 -6.37 12.24
C GLY A 226 2.82 -6.88 13.63
N GLU A 227 3.16 -8.15 13.75
CA GLU A 227 3.63 -8.75 15.01
C GLU A 227 5.04 -8.28 15.37
N ARG A 228 5.92 -8.22 14.38
CA ARG A 228 7.34 -7.86 14.54
C ARG A 228 7.54 -6.37 14.81
N PHE A 229 6.90 -5.53 14.01
CA PHE A 229 7.01 -4.08 14.08
C PHE A 229 5.74 -3.55 14.74
N ARG A 230 5.78 -3.38 16.07
CA ARG A 230 4.62 -2.88 16.82
C ARG A 230 4.52 -1.36 16.69
N ARG A 231 3.35 -0.81 17.01
CA ARG A 231 3.18 0.64 17.13
C ARG A 231 3.93 1.18 18.35
N PRO A 232 4.41 2.44 18.33
CA PRO A 232 4.82 3.16 19.53
C PRO A 232 3.72 3.11 20.59
N ARG A 233 4.11 2.87 21.85
CA ARG A 233 3.19 3.16 22.96
C ARG A 233 2.98 4.68 22.94
N ARG A 234 1.72 5.14 22.96
CA ARG A 234 1.47 6.55 23.26
C ARG A 234 1.99 6.78 24.68
N HIS A 235 2.86 7.77 24.85
CA HIS A 235 3.07 8.34 26.16
C HIS A 235 1.78 9.12 26.45
N ASP A 236 1.00 8.62 27.41
CA ASP A 236 -0.15 9.31 27.97
C ASP A 236 0.30 10.57 28.72
#